data_AF-A0A7W0MM48-F1
#
_entry.id   AF-A0A7W0MM48-F1
#
_cell.length_a   1.000
_cell.length_b   1.000
_cell.length_c   1.000
_cell.angle_alpha   90.00
_cell.angle_beta   90.00
_cell.angle_gamma   90.00
#
_symmetry.space_group_name_H-M   'P 1'
#
loop_
_entity.id
_entity.type
_entity.pdbx_description
1 polymer ?
#
loop_
_entity_poly.entity_id
_entity_poly.type
_entity_poly.pdbx_seq_one_letter_code
_entity_poly.pdbx_strand_id
1 'polypeptide(L)' 'QMTFERGANPKDLVKEGQEVKVKLMGFDDRGKVRLSMKVVDQATGAELKEDA' A
#
# COMPACT_ATOMS: atom_id res chain seq x y z
N GLN A 1 3.08 -1.24 -3.07
CA GLN A 1 3.96 -0.06 -2.94
C GLN A 1 3.57 0.74 -1.70
N MET A 2 4.53 1.38 -1.02
CA MET A 2 4.33 2.02 0.31
C MET A 2 4.45 3.56 0.32
N THR A 3 5.40 4.16 -0.39
CA THR A 3 5.63 5.63 -0.40
C THR A 3 5.79 6.21 -1.79
N PHE A 4 5.39 7.46 -2.00
CA PHE A 4 5.58 8.18 -3.28
C PHE A 4 7.06 8.51 -3.53
N GLU A 5 7.80 8.89 -2.48
CA GLU A 5 9.24 9.10 -2.53
C GLU A 5 10.02 7.77 -2.54
N ARG A 6 11.07 7.73 -3.37
CA ARG A 6 12.03 6.62 -3.41
C ARG A 6 13.04 6.78 -2.27
N GLY A 7 13.26 5.71 -1.51
CA GLY A 7 14.27 5.68 -0.45
C GLY A 7 13.71 5.55 0.98
N ALA A 8 12.39 5.55 1.15
CA ALA A 8 11.79 5.26 2.45
C ALA A 8 12.01 3.78 2.82
N ASN A 9 12.61 3.54 3.98
CA ASN A 9 12.79 2.20 4.51
C ASN A 9 11.46 1.67 5.07
N PRO A 10 10.99 0.49 4.64
CA PRO A 10 9.72 -0.07 5.10
C PRO A 10 9.71 -0.34 6.62
N LYS A 11 10.88 -0.57 7.22
CA LYS A 11 11.01 -0.78 8.68
C LYS A 11 10.61 0.42 9.52
N ASP A 12 10.71 1.63 8.96
CA ASP A 12 10.35 2.86 9.67
C ASP A 12 8.85 3.17 9.53
N LEU A 13 8.20 2.58 8.53
CA LEU A 13 6.80 2.83 8.18
C LEU A 13 5.84 1.83 8.81
N VAL A 14 6.29 0.59 9.00
CA VAL A 14 5.46 -0.47 9.58
C VAL A 14 6.19 -1.19 10.71
N LYS A 15 5.43 -1.49 11.77
CA LYS A 15 5.88 -2.32 12.89
C LYS A 15 5.26 -3.71 12.79
N GLU A 16 5.95 -4.70 13.33
CA GLU A 16 5.41 -6.06 13.43
C GLU A 16 4.16 -6.07 14.32
N GLY A 17 3.07 -6.65 13.83
CA GLY A 17 1.76 -6.65 14.49
C GLY A 17 0.86 -5.44 14.18
N GLN A 18 1.29 -4.51 13.34
CA GLN A 18 0.48 -3.38 12.91
C GLN A 18 -0.52 -3.81 11.83
N GLU A 19 -1.81 -3.59 12.08
CA GLU A 19 -2.84 -3.73 11.05
C GLU A 19 -2.80 -2.53 10.10
N VAL A 20 -2.75 -2.82 8.79
CA VAL A 20 -2.70 -1.81 7.73
C VAL A 20 -3.73 -2.10 6.65
N LYS A 21 -4.32 -1.04 6.11
CA LYS A 21 -5.29 -1.14 5.01
C LYS A 21 -4.55 -0.97 3.68
N VAL A 22 -4.77 -1.90 2.75
CA VAL A 22 -4.07 -1.93 1.45
C VAL A 22 -5.05 -2.21 0.32
N LYS A 23 -4.76 -1.65 -0.87
CA LYS A 23 -5.51 -1.91 -2.10
C LYS A 23 -4.85 -3.01 -2.92
N LEU A 24 -5.66 -3.93 -3.44
CA LEU A 24 -5.22 -4.94 -4.38
C LEU A 24 -5.12 -4.33 -5.78
N MET A 25 -3.91 -4.35 -6.35
CA MET A 25 -3.64 -3.81 -7.68
C MET A 25 -3.81 -4.86 -8.78
N GLY A 26 -3.58 -6.13 -8.46
CA GLY A 26 -3.76 -7.23 -9.41
C GLY A 26 -2.87 -8.41 -9.12
N PHE A 27 -2.93 -9.38 -10.02
CA PHE A 27 -2.12 -10.59 -9.99
C PHE A 27 -1.02 -10.48 -11.05
N ASP A 28 0.19 -10.82 -10.65
CA ASP A 28 1.30 -11.05 -11.57
C ASP A 28 1.14 -12.44 -12.20
N ASP A 29 1.58 -12.62 -13.44
CA ASP A 29 1.51 -13.90 -14.18
C ASP A 29 2.21 -15.06 -13.47
N ARG A 30 3.03 -14.75 -12.46
CA ARG A 30 3.70 -15.71 -11.56
C ARG A 30 2.89 -16.07 -10.32
N GLY A 31 1.60 -15.72 -10.27
CA GLY A 31 0.72 -15.95 -9.12
C GLY A 31 1.00 -15.05 -7.91
N LYS A 32 1.77 -13.97 -8.09
CA LYS A 32 2.08 -13.03 -7.00
C LYS A 32 1.02 -11.93 -6.93
N VAL A 33 0.55 -11.63 -5.73
CA VAL A 33 -0.42 -10.55 -5.51
C VAL A 33 0.32 -9.22 -5.37
N ARG A 34 -0.10 -8.21 -6.13
CA ARG A 34 0.42 -6.84 -6.05
C ARG A 34 -0.50 -6.00 -5.17
N LEU A 35 0.04 -5.49 -4.06
CA LEU A 35 -0.70 -4.68 -3.08
C LEU A 35 -0.10 -3.26 -3.00
N SER A 36 -0.91 -2.25 -2.73
CA SER A 36 -0.49 -0.85 -2.57
C SER A 36 -1.13 -0.17 -1.35
N MET A 37 -0.29 0.43 -0.52
CA MET A 37 -0.68 1.23 0.65
C MET A 37 -0.91 2.71 0.33
N LYS A 38 -0.46 3.20 -0.84
CA LYS A 38 -0.50 4.64 -1.17
C LYS A 38 -1.88 5.17 -1.53
N VAL A 39 -2.75 4.29 -2.04
CA VAL A 39 -4.05 4.66 -2.64
C VAL A 39 -5.19 4.48 -1.62
N VAL A 40 -4.85 4.25 -0.36
CA VAL A 40 -5.81 3.92 0.70
C VAL A 40 -5.54 4.79 1.90
N ASP A 41 -6.59 5.44 2.38
CA ASP A 41 -6.56 6.15 3.66
C ASP A 41 -6.51 5.13 4.81
N GLN A 42 -5.49 5.23 5.67
CA GLN A 42 -5.28 4.24 6.74
C GLN A 42 -6.32 4.34 7.87
N ALA A 43 -6.98 5.49 8.06
CA ALA A 43 -8.02 5.64 9.08
C ALA A 43 -9.36 5.10 8.60
N THR A 44 -9.82 5.55 7.44
CA THR A 44 -11.16 5.28 6.91
C THR A 44 -11.19 4.05 6.00
N GLY A 45 -10.07 3.68 5.37
CA GLY A 45 -10.03 2.62 4.36
C GLY A 45 -10.62 3.03 3.02
N ALA A 46 -11.00 4.29 2.86
CA ALA A 46 -11.47 4.82 1.61
C ALA A 46 -10.32 4.90 0.59
N GLU A 47 -10.66 4.73 -0.68
CA GLU A 47 -9.68 4.90 -1.75
C GLU A 47 -9.40 6.39 -1.94
N LEU A 48 -8.14 6.79 -1.71
CA LEU A 48 -7.65 8.11 -2.08
C LEU A 48 -7.42 8.09 -3.60
N LYS A 49 -8.52 8.29 -4.34
CA LYS A 49 -8.46 8.51 -5.79
C LYS A 49 -7.79 9.86 -6.05
N GLU A 50 -6.53 9.85 -6.46
CA GLU A 50 -6.09 10.83 -7.45
C GLU A 50 -6.42 10.26 -8.83
N ASP A 51 -7.69 10.39 -9.22
CA ASP A 51 -8.07 10.40 -10.63
C ASP A 51 -7.69 11.79 -11.17
N ALA A 52 -6.44 11.96 -11.62
CA ALA A 52 -5.98 13.11 -12.41
C ALA A 52 -4.89 12.67 -13.39
#